data_AF-A0A8X6SVS9-F1
#
_entry.id   AF-A0A8X6SVS9-F1
#
_cell.length_a   1.000
_cell.length_b   1.000
_cell.length_c   1.000
_cell.angle_alpha   90.00
_cell.angle_beta   90.00
_cell.angle_gamma   90.00
#
_symmetry.space_group_name_H-M   'P 1'
#
loop_
_entity.id
_entity.type
_entity.pdbx_description
1 polymer ?
#
loop_
_entity_poly.entity_id
_entity_poly.type
_entity_poly.pdbx_seq_one_letter_code
_entity_poly.pdbx_strand_id
1 'polypeptide(L)'
;MLGKRKNIPEINRHFVYAMRTIGQGHAAMTTFCGVMDFPPPVAEQSYNNIINKLQLCSKEVAEASMQSAALEEVTLTNSSDIIIIGDGTWKTRGYSSRVGVYAVIGDKTGKCIDAEV
;
A
#
# COMPACT_ATOMS: atom_id res chain seq x y z
N MET A 1 -14.39 26.69 10.70
CA MET A 1 -14.81 25.27 10.65
C MET A 1 -15.32 24.96 9.25
N LEU A 2 -14.46 24.40 8.39
CA LEU A 2 -14.81 24.05 7.02
C LEU A 2 -15.47 22.68 6.95
N GLY A 3 -16.76 22.67 6.58
CA GLY A 3 -17.38 21.55 5.86
C GLY A 3 -18.50 20.80 6.58
N LYS A 4 -19.75 21.13 6.23
CA LYS A 4 -20.90 20.22 6.33
C LYS A 4 -20.69 19.07 5.34
N ARG A 5 -20.06 17.98 5.76
CA ARG A 5 -20.22 16.61 5.21
C ARG A 5 -19.46 15.66 6.13
N LYS A 6 -19.99 14.45 6.33
CA LYS A 6 -19.36 13.32 7.05
C LYS A 6 -18.10 12.78 6.34
N ASN A 7 -17.37 13.66 5.66
CA ASN A 7 -16.14 13.38 4.96
C ASN A 7 -15.01 13.85 5.88
N ILE A 8 -14.13 12.92 6.24
CA ILE A 8 -12.82 13.27 6.77
C ILE A 8 -12.25 14.37 5.85
N PRO A 9 -11.83 15.54 6.37
CA PRO A 9 -11.28 16.61 5.56
C PRO A 9 -10.21 16.04 4.63
N GLU A 10 -10.28 16.36 3.35
CA GLU A 10 -9.40 15.77 2.33
C GLU A 10 -7.91 15.90 2.70
N ILE A 11 -7.55 17.06 3.25
CA ILE A 11 -6.21 17.35 3.78
C ILE A 11 -5.74 16.34 4.83
N ASN A 12 -6.64 15.88 5.70
CA ASN A 12 -6.29 14.89 6.72
C ASN A 12 -6.02 13.53 6.09
N ARG A 13 -6.75 13.15 5.03
CA ARG A 13 -6.48 11.90 4.30
C ARG A 13 -5.14 11.98 3.56
N HIS A 14 -4.85 13.10 2.90
CA HIS A 14 -3.57 13.31 2.24
C HIS A 14 -2.40 13.30 3.23
N PHE A 15 -2.57 13.93 4.39
CA PHE A 15 -1.53 13.92 5.42
C PHE A 15 -1.27 12.50 5.96
N VAL A 16 -2.32 11.73 6.27
CA VAL A 16 -2.18 10.33 6.67
C VAL A 16 -1.53 9.49 5.58
N TYR A 17 -1.95 9.65 4.32
CA TYR A 17 -1.37 8.94 3.19
C TYR A 17 0.12 9.25 3.03
N ALA A 18 0.49 10.53 3.01
CA ALA A 18 1.89 10.97 2.90
C ALA A 18 2.76 10.45 4.05
N MET A 19 2.22 10.37 5.26
CA MET A 19 2.97 9.84 6.40
C MET A 19 3.13 8.32 6.31
N ARG A 20 2.12 7.59 5.81
CA ARG A 20 2.25 6.15 5.58
C ARG A 20 3.21 5.81 4.44
N THR A 21 3.27 6.60 3.37
CA THR A 21 4.20 6.34 2.26
C THR A 21 5.66 6.45 2.67
N ILE A 22 5.98 7.29 3.67
CA ILE A 22 7.32 7.37 4.27
C ILE A 22 7.54 6.42 5.45
N GLY A 23 6.63 5.46 5.67
CA GLY A 23 6.73 4.47 6.74
C GLY A 23 6.37 4.99 8.15
N GLN A 24 5.89 6.23 8.26
CA GLN A 24 5.56 6.86 9.54
C GLN A 24 4.09 6.65 9.93
N GLY A 25 3.78 6.82 11.21
CA GLY A 25 2.45 6.63 11.78
C GLY A 25 1.90 7.86 12.48
N HIS A 26 0.80 7.69 13.21
CA HIS A 26 0.13 8.76 13.95
C HIS A 26 1.04 9.47 14.97
N ALA A 27 1.91 8.72 15.67
CA ALA A 27 2.87 9.31 16.60
C ALA A 27 3.81 10.32 15.91
N ALA A 28 4.35 9.95 14.75
CA ALA A 28 5.20 10.84 13.96
C ALA A 28 4.44 12.04 13.39
N MET A 29 3.16 11.89 13.04
CA MET A 29 2.29 13.03 12.67
C MET A 29 2.17 14.03 13.82
N THR A 30 2.03 13.54 15.04
CA THR A 30 1.92 14.37 16.24
C THR A 30 3.21 15.15 16.48
N THR A 31 4.36 14.47 16.38
CA THR A 31 5.68 15.12 16.45
C THR A 31 5.86 16.15 15.34
N PHE A 32 5.50 15.82 14.10
CA PHE A 32 5.60 16.74 12.96
C PHE A 32 4.78 18.01 13.20
N CYS A 33 3.51 17.88 13.60
CA CYS A 33 2.68 19.04 13.92
C CYS A 33 3.27 19.88 15.06
N GLY A 34 3.79 19.23 16.12
CA GLY A 34 4.41 19.92 17.24
C GLY A 34 5.67 20.72 16.86
N VAL A 35 6.51 20.17 15.98
CA VAL A 35 7.73 20.85 15.50
C VAL A 35 7.41 22.02 14.58
N MET A 36 6.36 21.89 13.76
CA MET A 36 5.94 22.91 12.79
C MET A 36 5.04 24.01 13.38
N ASP A 37 4.75 23.95 14.68
CA ASP A 37 3.76 24.81 15.35
C ASP A 37 2.37 24.76 14.68
N PHE A 38 1.96 23.56 14.27
CA PHE A 38 0.65 23.28 13.70
C PHE A 38 -0.33 22.77 14.75
N PRO A 39 -1.65 22.93 14.52
CA PRO A 39 -2.63 22.25 15.35
C PRO A 39 -2.40 20.73 15.32
N PRO A 40 -2.82 20.01 16.39
CA PRO A 40 -2.69 18.57 16.46
C PRO A 40 -3.28 17.87 15.22
N PRO A 41 -2.70 16.74 14.80
CA PRO A 41 -3.26 15.94 13.71
C PRO A 41 -4.63 15.38 14.11
N VAL A 42 -5.27 14.68 13.18
CA VAL A 42 -6.53 13.96 13.46
C VAL A 42 -6.44 13.06 14.69
N ALA A 43 -7.55 12.92 15.41
CA ALA A 43 -7.66 11.97 16.50
C ALA A 43 -7.34 10.53 16.03
N GLU A 44 -6.80 9.71 16.92
CA GLU A 44 -6.36 8.35 16.62
C GLU A 44 -7.46 7.47 15.99
N GLN A 45 -8.70 7.59 16.49
CA GLN A 45 -9.84 6.87 15.90
C GLN A 45 -10.09 7.27 14.44
N SER A 46 -9.96 8.56 14.12
CA SER A 46 -10.12 9.05 12.75
C SER A 46 -8.94 8.61 11.87
N TYR A 47 -7.72 8.61 12.41
CA TYR A 47 -6.55 8.05 11.74
C TYR A 47 -6.76 6.58 11.36
N ASN A 48 -7.19 5.74 12.30
CA ASN A 48 -7.45 4.32 12.05
C ASN A 48 -8.54 4.12 10.99
N ASN A 49 -9.61 4.92 11.01
CA ASN A 49 -10.64 4.90 9.97
C ASN A 49 -10.11 5.27 8.58
N ILE A 50 -9.16 6.21 8.50
CA ILE A 50 -8.51 6.57 7.24
C ILE A 50 -7.62 5.43 6.75
N ILE A 51 -6.81 4.85 7.63
CA ILE A 51 -5.91 3.74 7.32
C ILE A 51 -6.69 2.54 6.78
N ASN A 52 -7.80 2.16 7.43
CA ASN A 52 -8.62 1.03 6.97
C ASN A 52 -9.16 1.26 5.55
N LYS A 53 -9.58 2.49 5.24
CA LYS A 53 -10.03 2.85 3.88
C LYS A 53 -8.89 2.85 2.88
N LEU A 54 -7.73 3.41 3.26
CA LEU A 54 -6.54 3.39 2.40
C LEU A 54 -6.08 1.97 2.11
N GLN A 55 -6.13 1.06 3.09
CA GLN A 55 -5.79 -0.34 2.91
C GLN A 55 -6.73 -1.02 1.91
N LEU A 56 -8.04 -0.80 2.03
CA LEU A 56 -9.02 -1.35 1.10
C LEU A 56 -8.79 -0.83 -0.34
N CYS A 57 -8.65 0.49 -0.51
CA CYS A 57 -8.38 1.06 -1.83
C CYS A 57 -7.02 0.60 -2.41
N SER A 58 -5.99 0.47 -1.57
CA SER A 58 -4.68 0.01 -2.02
C SER A 58 -4.73 -1.45 -2.47
N LYS A 59 -5.53 -2.29 -1.79
CA LYS A 59 -5.78 -3.67 -2.21
C LYS A 59 -6.47 -3.74 -3.56
N GLU A 60 -7.54 -2.97 -3.76
CA GLU A 60 -8.26 -2.92 -5.04
C GLU A 60 -7.34 -2.47 -6.20
N VAL A 61 -6.52 -1.43 -5.97
CA VAL A 61 -5.55 -0.94 -6.97
C VAL A 61 -4.47 -1.99 -7.24
N ALA A 62 -3.97 -2.67 -6.21
CA ALA A 62 -2.99 -3.74 -6.38
C ALA A 62 -3.56 -4.90 -7.21
N GLU A 63 -4.76 -5.37 -6.90
CA GLU A 63 -5.45 -6.43 -7.65
C GLU A 63 -5.65 -6.05 -9.12
N ALA A 64 -6.13 -4.83 -9.39
CA ALA A 64 -6.30 -4.33 -10.77
C ALA A 64 -4.96 -4.22 -11.53
N SER A 65 -3.91 -3.77 -10.84
CA SER A 65 -2.55 -3.69 -11.41
C SER A 65 -2.00 -5.07 -11.75
N MET A 66 -2.16 -6.04 -10.84
CA MET A 66 -1.69 -7.42 -11.02
C MET A 66 -2.44 -8.13 -12.15
N GLN A 67 -3.76 -7.95 -12.25
CA GLN A 67 -4.56 -8.46 -13.37
C GLN A 67 -4.11 -7.87 -14.71
N SER A 68 -3.82 -6.56 -14.73
CA SER A 68 -3.33 -5.88 -15.94
C SER A 68 -1.96 -6.42 -16.36
N ALA A 69 -1.06 -6.66 -15.40
CA ALA A 69 0.25 -7.24 -15.65
C ALA A 69 0.15 -8.68 -16.20
N ALA A 70 -0.75 -9.50 -15.66
CA ALA A 70 -1.01 -10.85 -16.15
C ALA A 70 -1.48 -10.86 -17.61
N LEU A 71 -2.42 -9.97 -17.95
CA LEU A 71 -2.93 -9.84 -19.32
C LEU A 71 -1.82 -9.41 -20.29
N GLU A 72 -0.98 -8.45 -19.89
CA GLU A 72 0.13 -7.99 -20.71
C GLU A 72 1.14 -9.12 -20.98
N GLU A 73 1.46 -9.94 -19.98
CA GLU A 73 2.35 -11.09 -20.14
C GLU A 73 1.79 -12.13 -21.13
N VAL A 74 0.49 -12.43 -21.03
CA VAL A 74 -0.22 -13.34 -21.96
C VAL A 74 -0.17 -12.79 -23.39
N THR A 75 -0.40 -11.48 -23.56
CA THR A 75 -0.35 -10.86 -24.90
C THR A 75 1.05 -10.88 -25.51
N LEU A 76 2.11 -10.71 -24.71
CA LEU A 76 3.50 -10.75 -25.19
C LEU A 76 3.97 -12.18 -25.49
N THR A 77 3.54 -13.16 -24.70
CA THR A 77 3.89 -14.57 -24.88
C THR A 77 3.05 -15.23 -25.98
N ASN A 78 1.91 -14.62 -26.35
CA ASN A 78 0.90 -15.17 -27.24
C ASN A 78 0.43 -16.58 -26.82
N SER A 79 0.41 -16.80 -25.50
CA SER A 79 0.08 -18.07 -24.84
C SER A 79 -0.52 -17.79 -23.46
N SER A 80 -1.47 -18.62 -23.03
CA SER A 80 -1.97 -18.60 -21.65
C SER A 80 -0.96 -19.19 -20.65
N ASP A 81 -0.05 -20.03 -21.14
CA ASP A 81 1.01 -20.63 -20.33
C ASP A 81 2.18 -19.65 -20.31
N ILE A 82 2.31 -18.94 -19.18
CA ILE A 82 3.34 -17.92 -18.95
C ILE A 82 4.44 -18.45 -18.03
N ILE A 83 5.68 -18.03 -18.29
CA ILE A 83 6.81 -18.29 -17.40
C ILE A 83 6.84 -17.21 -16.33
N ILE A 84 7.01 -17.62 -15.09
CA ILE A 84 7.06 -16.73 -13.94
C ILE A 84 8.38 -16.89 -13.18
N ILE A 85 8.82 -15.79 -12.58
CA ILE A 85 9.95 -15.72 -11.65
C ILE A 85 9.37 -15.41 -10.27
N GLY A 86 9.72 -16.21 -9.27
CA GLY A 86 9.32 -15.99 -7.88
C GLY A 86 10.46 -15.43 -7.05
N ASP A 87 10.21 -14.38 -6.28
CA ASP A 87 11.13 -13.88 -5.26
C ASP A 87 10.39 -13.55 -3.97
N GLY A 88 11.08 -13.62 -2.84
CA GLY A 88 10.48 -13.38 -1.55
C GLY A 88 11.46 -12.84 -0.52
N THR A 89 10.93 -12.07 0.42
CA THR A 89 11.69 -11.51 1.53
C THR A 89 11.00 -11.80 2.85
N TRP A 90 11.77 -12.00 3.90
CA TRP A 90 11.26 -12.28 5.24
C TRP A 90 11.76 -11.23 6.22
N LYS A 91 10.95 -10.97 7.25
CA LYS A 91 11.31 -10.02 8.32
C LYS A 91 12.62 -10.41 9.02
N THR A 92 12.87 -11.70 9.18
CA THR A 92 14.13 -12.21 9.74
C THR A 92 14.81 -13.17 8.76
N ARG A 93 16.14 -13.19 8.79
CA ARG A 93 16.95 -14.09 7.96
C ARG A 93 16.78 -15.53 8.44
N GLY A 94 16.47 -16.44 7.54
CA GLY A 94 16.25 -17.86 7.80
C GLY A 94 14.78 -18.26 7.76
N TYR A 95 14.50 -19.54 7.50
CA TYR A 95 13.15 -20.13 7.32
C TYR A 95 12.25 -20.11 8.58
N SER A 96 12.59 -19.33 9.61
CA SER A 96 11.87 -19.23 10.88
C SER A 96 10.97 -18.00 10.99
N SER A 97 10.92 -17.12 9.98
CA SER A 97 10.07 -15.92 10.05
C SER A 97 8.60 -16.27 9.78
N ARG A 98 7.71 -15.79 10.64
CA ARG A 98 6.25 -15.87 10.45
C ARG A 98 5.67 -14.74 9.59
N VAL A 99 6.52 -13.81 9.16
CA VAL A 99 6.15 -12.64 8.36
C VAL A 99 7.11 -12.58 7.17
N GLY A 100 6.56 -12.68 5.97
CA GLY A 100 7.32 -12.63 4.74
C GLY A 100 6.43 -12.26 3.57
N VAL A 101 7.02 -11.59 2.61
CA VAL A 101 6.37 -11.21 1.36
C VAL A 101 6.93 -12.11 0.27
N TYR A 102 6.06 -12.64 -0.57
CA TYR A 102 6.42 -13.39 -1.76
C TYR A 102 5.74 -12.75 -2.96
N ALA A 103 6.49 -12.53 -4.03
CA ALA A 103 6.01 -11.92 -5.27
C ALA A 103 6.30 -12.84 -6.45
N VAL A 104 5.35 -12.92 -7.36
CA VAL A 104 5.45 -13.61 -8.65
C VAL A 104 5.54 -12.55 -9.74
N ILE A 105 6.55 -12.67 -10.59
CA ILE A 105 6.90 -11.70 -11.61
C ILE A 105 6.86 -12.38 -12.99
N GLY A 106 6.30 -11.73 -14.00
CA GLY A 106 6.33 -12.22 -15.38
C GLY A 106 7.73 -12.18 -15.99
N ASP A 107 8.14 -13.24 -16.69
CA ASP A 107 9.46 -13.34 -17.32
C ASP A 107 9.70 -12.26 -18.38
N LYS A 108 8.69 -11.95 -19.21
CA LYS A 108 8.83 -11.00 -20.32
C LYS A 108 8.58 -9.56 -19.90
N THR A 109 7.54 -9.30 -19.13
CA THR A 109 7.19 -7.94 -18.69
C THR A 109 8.05 -7.44 -17.54
N GLY A 110 8.58 -8.34 -16.71
CA GLY A 110 9.19 -7.99 -15.44
C GLY A 110 8.21 -7.36 -14.43
N LYS A 111 6.89 -7.52 -14.64
CA LYS A 111 5.84 -6.96 -13.79
C LYS A 111 5.34 -7.98 -12.77
N CYS A 112 4.94 -7.50 -11.60
CA CYS A 112 4.35 -8.33 -10.55
C CYS A 112 2.95 -8.80 -10.99
N ILE A 113 2.76 -10.11 -11.06
CA ILE A 113 1.52 -10.79 -11.45
C ILE A 113 0.71 -11.22 -10.23
N ASP A 114 1.39 -11.56 -9.14
CA ASP A 114 0.76 -11.91 -7.87
C ASP A 114 1.70 -11.60 -6.69
N ALA A 115 1.15 -11.34 -5.51
CA ALA A 115 1.91 -11.11 -4.30
C ALA A 115 1.14 -11.50 -3.04
N GLU A 116 1.82 -12.19 -2.12
CA GLU A 116 1.32 -12.59 -0.80
C GLU A 116 2.19 -11.96 0.30
N VAL A 117 1.56 -11.49 1.39
CA VAL A 117 2.17 -10.70 2.48
C VAL A 117 1.87 -11.28 3.85
#